data_AF-A0A845B3S6-F1
#
_entry.id   AF-A0A845B3S6-F1
#
_cell.length_a   1.000
_cell.length_b   1.000
_cell.length_c   1.000
_cell.angle_alpha   90.00
_cell.angle_beta   90.00
_cell.angle_gamma   90.00
#
_symmetry.space_group_name_H-M   'P 1'
#
loop_
_entity.id
_entity.type
_entity.pdbx_description
1 polymer ?
#
loop_
_entity_poly.entity_id
_entity_poly.type
_entity_poly.pdbx_seq_one_letter_code
_entity_poly.pdbx_strand_id
1 'polypeptide(L)'
;MTTTISNDARNIRKLIREAEALSDEAMVAFAKLKQAMLTARQNPDVPLDTGQRAIMRLCQAEQQAMSMSTSLLRVHSELSKVAREQAGLDEGIPTDIRGSAMEAMPGFAEAASFKAA
;
A
#
# COMPACT_ATOMS: atom_id res chain seq x y z
N MET A 1 -21.87 22.18 -15.13
CA MET A 1 -21.36 20.91 -14.59
C MET A 1 -22.20 20.53 -13.38
N THR A 2 -22.70 19.29 -13.30
CA THR A 2 -23.57 18.85 -12.19
C THR A 2 -22.73 18.55 -10.93
N THR A 3 -23.21 18.98 -9.77
CA THR A 3 -22.57 18.81 -8.46
C THR A 3 -22.22 17.34 -8.14
N THR A 4 -22.97 16.39 -8.69
CA THR A 4 -22.73 14.95 -8.58
C THR A 4 -21.40 14.53 -9.21
N ILE A 5 -21.09 14.98 -10.43
CA ILE A 5 -19.88 14.58 -11.17
C ILE A 5 -18.61 15.04 -10.42
N SER A 6 -18.61 16.27 -9.91
CA SER A 6 -17.49 16.80 -9.14
C SER A 6 -17.31 16.08 -7.79
N ASN A 7 -18.40 15.64 -7.17
CA ASN A 7 -18.35 14.86 -5.92
C ASN A 7 -17.82 13.44 -6.16
N ASP A 8 -18.27 12.77 -7.21
CA ASP A 8 -17.80 11.44 -7.59
C ASP A 8 -16.31 11.46 -7.90
N ALA A 9 -15.85 12.44 -8.68
CA ALA A 9 -14.44 12.58 -9.02
C ALA A 9 -13.56 12.81 -7.77
N ARG A 10 -14.05 13.56 -6.77
CA ARG A 10 -13.36 13.75 -5.48
C ARG A 10 -13.30 12.45 -4.68
N ASN A 11 -14.40 11.70 -4.64
CA ASN A 11 -14.44 10.41 -3.95
C ASN A 11 -13.49 9.40 -4.58
N ILE A 12 -13.50 9.29 -5.92
CA ILE A 12 -12.57 8.42 -6.66
C ILE A 12 -11.11 8.81 -6.39
N ARG A 13 -10.79 10.11 -6.36
CA ARG A 13 -9.44 10.59 -6.02
C ARG A 13 -9.01 10.19 -4.60
N LYS A 14 -9.94 10.18 -3.63
CA LYS A 14 -9.66 9.68 -2.28
C LYS A 14 -9.39 8.18 -2.28
N LEU A 15 -10.26 7.41 -2.92
CA LEU A 15 -10.15 5.95 -2.97
C LEU A 15 -8.87 5.46 -3.66
N ILE A 16 -8.42 6.12 -4.74
CA ILE A 16 -7.17 5.73 -5.40
C ILE A 16 -5.95 5.96 -4.49
N ARG A 17 -5.94 7.04 -3.70
CA ARG A 17 -4.88 7.31 -2.71
C ARG A 17 -4.87 6.28 -1.58
N GLU A 18 -6.05 5.90 -1.11
CA GLU A 18 -6.19 4.84 -0.10
C GLU A 18 -5.69 3.48 -0.64
N ALA A 19 -6.01 3.16 -1.90
CA ALA A 19 -5.52 1.95 -2.57
C ALA A 19 -3.98 1.95 -2.75
N GLU A 20 -3.39 3.09 -3.10
CA GLU A 20 -1.92 3.26 -3.16
C GLU A 20 -1.29 3.00 -1.78
N ALA A 21 -1.79 3.63 -0.72
CA ALA A 21 -1.28 3.46 0.64
C ALA A 21 -1.39 2.00 1.11
N LEU A 22 -2.54 1.35 0.85
CA LEU A 22 -2.73 -0.06 1.20
C LEU A 22 -1.76 -0.99 0.44
N SER A 23 -1.44 -0.66 -0.82
CA SER A 23 -0.45 -1.40 -1.59
C SER A 23 0.94 -1.33 -0.96
N ASP A 24 1.34 -0.17 -0.43
CA ASP A 24 2.62 0.01 0.25
C ASP A 24 2.65 -0.75 1.59
N GLU A 25 1.56 -0.71 2.36
CA GLU A 25 1.41 -1.51 3.58
C GLU A 25 1.54 -3.01 3.32
N ALA A 26 0.95 -3.51 2.22
CA ALA A 26 1.12 -4.89 1.79
C ALA A 26 2.59 -5.22 1.50
N MET A 27 3.36 -4.31 0.89
CA MET A 27 4.79 -4.51 0.63
C MET A 27 5.59 -4.61 1.94
N VAL A 28 5.27 -3.76 2.92
CA VAL A 28 5.87 -3.85 4.26
C VAL A 28 5.55 -5.19 4.92
N ALA A 29 4.32 -5.69 4.80
CA ALA A 29 3.93 -6.99 5.35
C ALA A 29 4.70 -8.15 4.70
N PHE A 30 4.87 -8.14 3.37
CA PHE A 30 5.68 -9.12 2.67
C PHE A 30 7.15 -9.10 3.12
N ALA A 31 7.74 -7.90 3.24
CA ALA A 31 9.12 -7.76 3.69
C ALA A 31 9.33 -8.33 5.11
N LYS A 32 8.40 -8.05 6.03
CA LYS A 32 8.41 -8.62 7.39
C LYS A 32 8.32 -10.15 7.38
N LEU A 33 7.42 -10.71 6.57
CA LEU A 33 7.27 -12.15 6.44
C LEU A 33 8.55 -12.79 5.87
N LYS A 34 9.13 -12.21 4.82
CA LYS A 34 10.37 -12.69 4.21
C LYS A 34 11.53 -12.67 5.19
N GLN A 35 11.66 -11.59 5.97
CA GLN A 35 12.65 -11.49 7.04
C GLN A 35 12.49 -12.62 8.06
N ALA A 36 11.27 -12.84 8.56
CA ALA A 36 11.00 -13.92 9.52
C ALA A 36 11.37 -15.31 8.96
N MET A 37 11.05 -15.57 7.69
CA MET A 37 11.42 -16.83 7.02
C MET A 37 12.94 -17.02 6.90
N LEU A 38 13.67 -15.95 6.58
CA LEU A 38 15.13 -15.99 6.48
C LEU A 38 15.78 -16.17 7.85
N THR A 39 15.29 -15.47 8.88
CA THR A 39 15.75 -15.63 10.26
C THR A 39 15.50 -17.05 10.77
N ALA A 40 14.32 -17.63 10.52
CA ALA A 40 14.05 -19.02 10.89
C ALA A 40 15.02 -20.01 10.23
N ARG A 41 15.44 -19.72 8.99
CA ARG A 41 16.40 -20.54 8.23
C ARG A 41 17.85 -20.41 8.73
N GLN A 42 18.15 -19.43 9.58
CA GLN A 42 19.46 -19.33 10.24
C GLN A 42 19.62 -20.32 11.41
N ASN A 43 18.55 -21.03 11.80
CA ASN A 43 18.64 -22.07 12.83
C ASN A 43 19.54 -23.23 12.34
N PRO A 44 20.66 -23.55 13.03
CA PRO A 44 21.57 -24.64 12.66
C PRO A 44 20.92 -26.03 12.63
N ASP A 45 19.83 -26.23 13.37
CA ASP A 45 19.08 -27.49 13.44
C ASP A 45 18.13 -27.66 12.24
N VAL A 46 18.00 -26.65 11.38
CA VAL A 46 17.13 -26.67 10.20
C VAL A 46 17.97 -26.90 8.94
N PRO A 47 17.65 -27.92 8.11
CA PRO A 47 18.34 -28.13 6.85
C PRO A 47 18.28 -26.89 5.95
N LEU A 48 19.39 -26.59 5.27
CA LEU A 48 19.56 -25.41 4.43
C LEU A 48 18.51 -25.28 3.32
N ASP A 49 17.96 -26.37 2.80
CA ASP A 49 16.95 -26.38 1.74
C ASP A 49 15.51 -26.17 2.27
N THR A 50 15.31 -26.28 3.59
CA THR A 50 14.01 -26.10 4.23
C THR A 50 13.43 -24.72 3.91
N GLY A 51 12.19 -24.70 3.42
CA GLY A 51 11.47 -23.47 3.12
C GLY A 51 11.92 -22.75 1.84
N GLN A 52 12.92 -23.23 1.10
CA GLN A 52 13.38 -22.57 -0.15
C GLN A 52 12.24 -22.37 -1.15
N ARG A 53 11.43 -23.42 -1.40
CA ARG A 53 10.28 -23.33 -2.31
C ARG A 53 9.22 -22.33 -1.82
N ALA A 54 9.06 -22.17 -0.51
CA ALA A 54 8.15 -21.19 0.07
C ALA A 54 8.69 -19.77 -0.13
N ILE A 55 9.99 -19.53 0.11
CA ILE A 55 10.64 -18.24 -0.13
C ILE A 55 10.56 -17.86 -1.62
N MET A 56 10.79 -18.80 -2.54
CA MET A 56 10.65 -18.55 -3.98
C MET A 56 9.22 -18.12 -4.35
N ARG A 57 8.20 -18.79 -3.79
CA ARG A 57 6.79 -18.42 -4.01
C ARG A 57 6.46 -17.06 -3.41
N LEU A 58 7.02 -16.74 -2.24
CA LEU A 58 6.88 -15.42 -1.64
C LEU A 58 7.48 -14.33 -2.55
N CYS A 59 8.68 -14.53 -3.08
CA CYS A 59 9.30 -13.61 -4.05
C CYS A 59 8.44 -13.43 -5.31
N GLN A 60 7.80 -14.49 -5.81
CA GLN A 60 6.89 -14.39 -6.95
C GLN A 60 5.64 -13.56 -6.60
N ALA A 61 5.07 -13.75 -5.41
CA ALA A 61 3.94 -12.97 -4.93
C ALA A 61 4.30 -11.48 -4.76
N GLU A 62 5.47 -11.19 -4.16
CA GLU A 62 6.02 -9.83 -4.04
C GLU A 62 6.15 -9.15 -5.41
N GLN A 63 6.67 -9.87 -6.41
CA GLN A 63 6.85 -9.31 -7.75
C GLN A 63 5.51 -9.01 -8.45
N GLN A 64 4.50 -9.88 -8.27
CA GLN A 64 3.15 -9.63 -8.77
C GLN A 64 2.51 -8.41 -8.10
N ALA A 65 2.67 -8.28 -6.78
CA ALA A 65 2.10 -7.17 -6.03
C ALA A 65 2.80 -5.83 -6.36
N MET A 66 4.11 -5.84 -6.64
CA MET A 66 4.82 -4.65 -7.15
C MET A 66 4.36 -4.24 -8.56
N SER A 67 4.10 -5.22 -9.44
CA SER A 67 3.51 -4.96 -10.75
C SER A 67 2.10 -4.37 -10.66
N MET A 68 1.29 -4.86 -9.70
CA MET A 68 -0.01 -4.29 -9.37
C MET A 68 0.10 -2.83 -8.91
N SER A 69 1.04 -2.51 -8.01
CA SER A 69 1.29 -1.12 -7.57
C SER A 69 1.61 -0.18 -8.75
N THR A 70 2.47 -0.62 -9.68
CA THR A 70 2.76 0.14 -10.91
C THR A 70 1.51 0.35 -11.76
N SER A 71 0.63 -0.65 -11.82
CA SER A 71 -0.64 -0.55 -12.55
C SER A 71 -1.62 0.42 -11.89
N LEU A 72 -1.66 0.47 -10.56
CA LEU A 72 -2.45 1.46 -9.80
C LEU A 72 -2.01 2.90 -10.09
N LEU A 73 -0.70 3.17 -10.17
CA LEU A 73 -0.18 4.49 -10.54
C LEU A 73 -0.64 4.93 -11.94
N ARG A 74 -0.72 3.99 -12.89
CA ARG A 74 -1.25 4.27 -14.23
C ARG A 74 -2.74 4.58 -14.18
N VAL A 75 -3.54 3.79 -13.44
CA VAL A 75 -4.97 4.06 -13.23
C VAL A 75 -5.17 5.46 -12.63
N HIS A 76 -4.38 5.83 -11.62
CA HIS A 76 -4.43 7.16 -11.03
C HIS A 76 -4.13 8.25 -12.06
N SER A 77 -3.11 8.07 -12.91
CA SER A 77 -2.78 9.04 -13.95
C SER A 77 -3.91 9.23 -14.97
N GLU A 78 -4.58 8.15 -15.39
CA GLU A 78 -5.71 8.20 -16.32
C GLU A 78 -6.94 8.84 -15.68
N LEU A 79 -7.28 8.46 -14.45
CA LEU A 79 -8.38 9.09 -13.70
C LEU A 79 -8.14 10.58 -13.47
N SER A 80 -6.89 11.00 -13.29
CA SER A 80 -6.54 12.42 -13.15
C SER A 80 -6.71 13.22 -14.44
N LYS A 81 -6.53 12.60 -15.61
CA LYS A 81 -6.86 13.23 -16.90
C LYS A 81 -8.36 13.37 -17.07
N VAL A 82 -9.11 12.28 -16.87
CA VAL A 82 -10.58 12.26 -16.95
C VAL A 82 -11.20 13.28 -16.00
N ALA A 83 -10.70 13.37 -14.76
CA ALA A 83 -11.15 14.35 -13.78
C ALA A 83 -10.97 15.81 -14.22
N ARG A 84 -9.85 16.13 -14.89
CA ARG A 84 -9.61 17.49 -15.42
C ARG A 84 -10.55 17.82 -16.58
N GLU A 85 -10.74 16.87 -17.48
CA GLU A 85 -11.60 17.04 -18.66
C GLU A 85 -13.10 17.09 -18.32
N GLN A 86 -13.55 16.23 -17.41
CA GLN A 86 -14.97 15.98 -17.16
C GLN A 86 -15.51 16.63 -15.89
N ALA A 87 -14.65 16.88 -14.89
CA ALA A 87 -15.06 17.39 -13.58
C ALA A 87 -14.47 18.77 -13.24
N GLY A 88 -13.67 19.36 -14.15
CA GLY A 88 -13.14 20.73 -13.99
C GLY A 88 -12.40 20.91 -12.67
N LEU A 89 -11.86 19.82 -12.12
CA LEU A 89 -11.30 19.79 -10.79
C LEU A 89 -10.06 20.69 -10.76
N ASP A 90 -10.15 21.75 -9.97
CA ASP A 90 -9.08 22.74 -9.79
C ASP A 90 -7.88 22.09 -9.08
N GLU A 91 -6.67 22.38 -9.57
CA GLU A 91 -5.40 21.88 -9.02
C GLU A 91 -5.06 22.63 -7.73
N GLY A 92 -5.87 22.48 -6.67
CA GLY A 92 -5.63 23.25 -5.45
C GLY A 92 -6.36 22.79 -4.20
N ILE A 93 -7.37 21.92 -4.31
CA ILE A 93 -8.10 21.41 -3.14
C ILE A 93 -7.40 20.15 -2.61
N PRO A 94 -6.79 20.18 -1.41
CA PRO A 94 -6.15 19.01 -0.82
C PRO A 94 -7.15 17.87 -0.65
N THR A 95 -6.75 16.65 -1.01
CA THR A 95 -7.56 15.46 -0.76
C THR A 95 -7.26 14.99 0.65
N ASP A 96 -8.25 15.08 1.54
CA ASP A 96 -8.13 14.58 2.91
C ASP A 96 -8.14 13.05 2.91
N ILE A 97 -6.97 12.45 3.15
CA ILE A 97 -6.79 11.01 3.26
C ILE A 97 -6.91 10.68 4.75
N ARG A 98 -8.06 10.15 5.17
CA ARG A 98 -8.17 9.59 6.51
C ARG A 98 -7.35 8.30 6.57
N GLY A 99 -6.41 8.24 7.50
CA GLY A 99 -5.63 7.04 7.81
C GLY A 99 -6.46 5.96 8.48
N SER A 100 -7.57 5.51 7.89
CA SER A 100 -8.36 4.41 8.44
C SER A 100 -7.66 3.05 8.32
N ALA A 101 -6.51 2.97 7.63
CA ALA A 101 -5.62 1.80 7.69
C ALA A 101 -4.68 1.82 8.91
N MET A 102 -4.33 3.01 9.44
CA MET A 102 -3.46 3.14 10.63
C MET A 102 -4.21 2.98 11.96
N GLU A 103 -5.50 3.31 12.02
CA GLU A 103 -6.30 3.16 13.26
C GLU A 103 -6.68 1.70 13.56
N ALA A 104 -6.60 0.78 12.59
CA ALA A 104 -7.07 -0.60 12.73
C ALA A 104 -5.97 -1.63 13.07
N MET A 105 -4.70 -1.24 13.21
CA MET A 105 -3.63 -2.16 13.63
C MET A 105 -3.25 -1.96 15.11
N PRO A 106 -3.72 -2.81 16.03
CA PRO A 106 -3.21 -2.82 17.40
C PRO A 106 -1.77 -3.33 17.34
N GLY A 107 -0.79 -2.43 17.37
CA GLY A 107 0.63 -2.79 17.37
C GLY A 107 1.62 -1.69 17.00
N PHE A 108 1.18 -0.55 16.45
CA PHE A 108 2.10 0.55 16.09
C PHE A 108 2.10 1.75 17.06
N ALA A 109 1.18 1.80 18.03
CA ALA A 109 1.13 2.88 19.02
C ALA A 109 2.28 2.84 20.05
N GLU A 110 2.96 1.70 20.22
CA GLU A 110 3.95 1.52 21.29
C GLU A 110 5.36 2.04 20.94
N ALA A 111 5.68 2.23 19.65
CA ALA A 111 6.98 2.74 19.22
C ALA A 111 7.16 4.27 19.43
N ALA A 112 6.08 5.00 19.76
CA ALA A 112 6.11 6.45 19.90
C ALA A 112 6.47 6.95 21.32
N SER A 113 6.67 6.06 22.30
CA SER A 113 7.00 6.48 23.69
C SER A 113 8.50 6.47 24.03
N PHE A 114 9.39 5.99 23.16
CA PHE A 114 10.83 6.01 23.42
C PHE A 114 11.49 7.30 22.92
N LYS A 115 11.13 8.44 23.51
CA LYS A 115 11.98 9.65 23.60
C LYS A 115 11.37 10.68 24.56
N ALA A 116 11.55 10.42 25.84
CA ALA A 116 11.58 11.46 26.87
C ALA A 116 12.58 11.00 27.96
N ALA A 117 13.85 11.24 27.68
CA ALA A 117 14.93 11.29 28.66
C ALA A 117 15.74 12.55 28.36
#